data_AF-A0A944VSS6-F1
#
_entry.id   AF-A0A944VSS6-F1
#
_cell.length_a   1.000
_cell.length_b   1.000
_cell.length_c   1.000
_cell.angle_alpha   90.00
_cell.angle_beta   90.00
_cell.angle_gamma   90.00
#
_symmetry.space_group_name_H-M   'P 1'
#
loop_
_entity.id
_entity.type
_entity.pdbx_description
1 polymer ?
#
loop_
_entity_poly.entity_id
_entity_poly.type
_entity_poly.pdbx_seq_one_letter_code
_entity_poly.pdbx_strand_id
1 'polypeptide(L)'
;LERMNILTLLDLTKVTEFELLSYKNFGETSLTEIKNILNQKGLRLGQAVESDLFIDADTSGNEDNLPKTISDMELSDECRNAIEEMGIETINDLASKTEIELLERDNFTQAYVDEIINQLDTFGLKLHSGNNVGGVVDII
;
A
#
# COMPACT_ATOMS: atom_id res chain seq x y z
N LEU A 1 20.12 8.32 21.53
CA LEU A 1 19.71 9.21 20.42
C LEU A 1 20.33 10.61 20.48
N GLU A 2 20.96 11.04 21.59
CA GLU A 2 21.52 12.40 21.74
C GLU A 2 22.58 12.80 20.71
N ARG A 3 23.36 11.86 20.16
CA ARG A 3 24.37 12.18 19.13
C ARG A 3 23.78 12.40 17.73
N MET A 4 22.49 12.12 17.58
CA MET A 4 21.79 12.12 16.29
C MET A 4 20.84 13.31 16.13
N ASN A 5 20.71 14.15 17.17
CA ASN A 5 19.81 15.30 17.22
C ASN A 5 18.33 14.96 16.94
N ILE A 6 17.94 13.71 17.18
CA ILE A 6 16.57 13.22 17.06
C ILE A 6 15.91 13.35 18.42
N LEU A 7 15.05 14.36 18.58
CA LEU A 7 14.35 14.63 19.84
C LEU A 7 12.90 14.15 19.80
N THR A 8 12.33 14.07 18.59
CA THR A 8 10.92 13.74 18.40
C THR A 8 10.74 12.60 17.40
N LEU A 9 9.58 11.94 17.45
CA LEU A 9 9.17 10.97 16.42
C LEU A 9 9.12 11.63 15.03
N LEU A 10 8.86 12.94 14.96
CA LEU A 10 8.87 13.70 13.71
C LEU A 10 10.28 13.78 13.10
N ASP A 11 11.33 13.90 13.91
CA ASP A 11 12.71 13.85 13.41
C ASP A 11 13.05 12.50 12.79
N LEU A 12 12.49 11.40 13.34
CA LEU A 12 12.65 10.06 12.76
C LEU A 12 11.99 9.96 11.37
N THR A 13 10.86 10.63 11.16
CA THR A 13 10.23 10.64 9.83
C THR A 13 11.08 11.36 8.77
N LYS A 14 12.06 12.19 9.17
CA LYS A 14 12.93 12.97 8.27
C LYS A 14 14.30 12.32 8.01
N VAL A 15 14.58 11.17 8.61
CA VAL A 15 15.84 10.44 8.42
C VAL A 15 15.56 9.09 7.82
N THR A 16 16.45 8.63 6.94
CA THR A 16 16.31 7.34 6.27
C THR A 16 16.90 6.18 7.08
N GLU A 17 16.50 4.96 6.77
CA GLU A 17 17.10 3.74 7.35
C GLU A 17 18.60 3.68 7.14
N PHE A 18 19.05 4.06 5.95
CA PHE A 18 20.46 4.04 5.56
C PHE A 18 21.29 5.02 6.40
N GLU A 19 20.74 6.19 6.67
CA GLU A 19 21.38 7.15 7.58
C GLU A 19 21.45 6.58 8.99
N LEU A 20 20.37 5.98 9.49
CA LEU A 20 20.33 5.32 10.80
C LEU A 20 21.37 4.20 10.93
N LEU A 21 21.47 3.32 9.94
CA LEU A 21 22.46 2.23 9.88
C LEU A 21 23.91 2.73 9.73
N SER A 22 24.12 3.94 9.23
CA SER A 22 25.46 4.53 9.10
C SER A 22 26.06 4.95 10.45
N TYR A 23 25.26 5.02 11.53
CA TYR A 23 25.77 5.36 12.86
C TYR A 23 26.38 4.14 13.55
N LYS A 24 27.63 4.28 13.98
CA LYS A 24 28.45 3.22 14.60
C LYS A 24 27.83 2.50 15.80
N ASN A 25 26.83 3.08 16.47
CA ASN A 25 26.14 2.49 17.63
C ASN A 25 24.69 2.11 17.33
N PHE A 26 24.33 2.05 16.05
CA PHE A 26 22.99 1.78 15.58
C PHE A 26 23.02 0.51 14.72
N GLY A 27 22.14 -0.43 15.02
CA GLY A 27 22.08 -1.73 14.35
C GLY A 27 20.65 -2.12 13.98
N GLU A 28 20.51 -3.22 13.26
CA GLU A 28 19.22 -3.74 12.76
C GLU A 28 18.17 -3.93 13.86
N THR A 29 18.58 -4.34 15.07
CA THR A 29 17.68 -4.48 16.21
C THR A 29 17.09 -3.13 16.62
N SER A 30 17.92 -2.10 16.78
CA SER A 30 17.47 -0.75 17.12
C SER A 30 16.63 -0.12 16.00
N LEU A 31 16.96 -0.43 14.73
CA LEU A 31 16.17 -0.02 13.57
C LEU A 31 14.76 -0.62 13.63
N THR A 32 14.67 -1.92 13.92
CA THR A 32 13.40 -2.64 14.01
C THR A 32 12.54 -2.12 15.16
N GLU A 33 13.14 -1.83 16.32
CA GLU A 33 12.42 -1.23 17.45
C GLU A 33 11.86 0.15 17.09
N ILE A 34 12.66 1.00 16.45
CA ILE A 34 12.23 2.33 16.00
C ILE A 34 11.12 2.23 14.95
N LYS A 35 11.25 1.33 13.98
CA LYS A 35 10.21 1.05 12.98
C LYS A 35 8.91 0.62 13.64
N ASN A 36 8.97 -0.27 14.62
CA ASN A 36 7.78 -0.73 15.34
C ASN A 36 7.13 0.41 16.13
N ILE A 37 7.91 1.24 16.82
CA ILE A 37 7.40 2.40 17.58
C ILE A 37 6.74 3.42 16.63
N LEU A 38 7.33 3.67 15.46
CA LEU A 38 6.75 4.55 14.44
C LEU A 38 5.45 3.94 13.88
N ASN A 39 5.45 2.65 13.57
CA ASN A 39 4.28 1.94 13.05
C ASN A 39 3.11 1.94 14.05
N GLN A 40 3.39 1.73 15.34
CA GLN A 40 2.39 1.88 16.42
C GLN A 40 1.78 3.28 16.52
N LYS A 41 2.45 4.29 15.97
CA LYS A 41 1.99 5.68 15.91
C LYS A 41 1.43 6.07 14.54
N GLY A 42 1.30 5.12 13.62
CA GLY A 42 0.86 5.36 12.24
C GLY A 42 1.87 6.15 11.41
N LEU A 43 3.13 6.18 11.82
CA LEU A 43 4.21 6.92 11.17
C LEU A 43 5.18 5.93 10.50
N ARG A 44 5.81 6.34 9.41
CA ARG A 44 6.92 5.60 8.80
C ARG A 44 8.20 6.41 8.83
N LEU A 45 9.31 5.69 8.97
CA LEU A 45 10.65 6.25 8.88
C LEU A 45 10.87 6.75 7.43
N GLY A 46 11.43 7.96 7.26
CA GLY A 46 11.62 8.56 5.93
C GLY A 46 10.36 9.21 5.31
N GLN A 47 9.17 9.08 5.90
CA GLN A 47 7.91 9.62 5.37
C GLN A 47 7.96 11.13 5.09
N ALA A 48 8.68 11.90 5.91
CA ALA A 48 8.82 13.34 5.74
C ALA A 48 9.94 13.74 4.74
N VAL A 49 10.85 12.83 4.39
CA VAL A 49 11.83 13.03 3.30
C VAL A 49 11.14 12.96 1.94
N GLU A 50 10.08 12.17 1.85
CA GLU A 50 9.27 11.98 0.64
C GLU A 50 8.11 13.00 0.51
N SER A 51 7.84 13.76 1.58
CA SER A 51 6.69 14.68 1.67
C SER A 51 6.80 15.97 0.84
N ASP A 52 7.95 16.26 0.22
CA ASP A 52 8.08 17.43 -0.67
C ASP A 52 7.64 17.16 -2.13
N LEU A 53 7.17 15.94 -2.46
CA LEU A 53 6.75 15.66 -3.83
C LEU A 53 5.34 15.10 -4.02
N PHE A 54 4.72 14.35 -3.11
CA PHE A 54 3.37 13.84 -3.37
C PHE A 54 2.58 13.62 -2.07
N ILE A 55 1.60 14.47 -1.81
CA ILE A 55 0.52 14.21 -0.85
C ILE A 55 -0.57 13.52 -1.65
N ASP A 56 -0.65 12.19 -1.61
CA ASP A 56 -1.84 11.37 -1.89
C ASP A 56 -1.48 9.89 -1.73
N ALA A 57 -1.77 9.30 -0.56
CA ALA A 57 -2.16 7.89 -0.36
C ALA A 57 -1.98 7.52 1.12
N ASP A 58 -3.10 7.54 1.80
CA ASP A 58 -3.36 6.80 3.03
C ASP A 58 -2.93 5.33 2.84
N THR A 59 -1.79 4.91 3.42
CA THR A 59 -1.48 3.48 3.64
C THR A 59 -0.73 3.30 4.96
N SER A 60 -1.46 3.61 6.03
CA SER A 60 -1.27 3.01 7.34
C SER A 60 -2.00 1.65 7.35
N GLY A 61 -1.31 0.54 7.62
CA GLY A 61 -2.01 -0.69 8.02
C GLY A 61 -1.36 -2.03 7.65
N ASN A 62 -0.62 -2.58 8.60
CA ASN A 62 -0.61 -4.02 8.94
C ASN A 62 -0.40 -5.07 7.83
N GLU A 63 0.88 -5.37 7.53
CA GLU A 63 1.27 -6.50 6.65
C GLU A 63 1.19 -7.89 7.33
N ASP A 64 0.64 -8.02 8.56
CA ASP A 64 0.75 -9.26 9.36
C ASP A 64 -0.54 -10.11 9.44
N ASN A 65 -1.64 -9.72 8.77
CA ASN A 65 -2.87 -10.53 8.75
C ASN A 65 -3.62 -10.47 7.41
N LEU A 66 -2.90 -10.18 6.32
CA LEU A 66 -3.51 -10.13 5.01
C LEU A 66 -3.66 -11.57 4.46
N PRO A 67 -4.84 -11.97 3.98
CA PRO A 67 -4.96 -13.22 3.27
C PRO A 67 -4.06 -13.17 2.04
N LYS A 68 -3.21 -14.19 1.89
CA LYS A 68 -2.24 -14.21 0.79
C LYS A 68 -2.88 -14.61 -0.54
N THR A 69 -4.09 -15.19 -0.52
CA THR A 69 -4.73 -15.83 -1.67
C THR A 69 -6.15 -15.34 -1.86
N ILE A 70 -6.59 -15.23 -3.11
CA ILE A 70 -7.96 -14.82 -3.47
C ILE A 70 -9.05 -15.78 -2.96
N SER A 71 -8.68 -17.02 -2.57
CA SER A 71 -9.61 -18.02 -2.03
C SER A 71 -10.24 -17.60 -0.69
N ASP A 72 -9.58 -16.71 0.05
CA ASP A 72 -10.08 -16.18 1.34
C ASP A 72 -11.03 -14.99 1.14
N MET A 73 -11.07 -14.40 -0.06
CA MET A 73 -12.00 -13.32 -0.38
C MET A 73 -13.40 -13.91 -0.59
N GLU A 74 -14.40 -13.33 0.07
CA GLU A 74 -15.81 -13.69 -0.09
C GLU A 74 -16.38 -13.06 -1.37
N LEU A 75 -15.85 -13.49 -2.52
CA LEU A 75 -16.31 -13.12 -3.86
C LEU A 75 -17.30 -14.15 -4.41
N SER A 76 -18.10 -13.72 -5.38
CA SER A 76 -18.92 -14.60 -6.21
C SER A 76 -18.05 -15.61 -6.95
N ASP A 77 -18.53 -16.85 -7.12
CA ASP A 77 -17.80 -17.94 -7.78
C ASP A 77 -17.37 -17.54 -9.21
N GLU A 78 -18.22 -16.77 -9.90
CA GLU A 78 -17.94 -16.25 -11.24
C GLU A 78 -16.83 -15.20 -11.24
N CYS A 79 -16.78 -14.32 -10.23
CA CYS A 79 -15.75 -13.30 -10.09
C CYS A 79 -14.40 -13.95 -9.77
N ARG A 80 -14.40 -14.93 -8.85
CA ARG A 80 -13.19 -15.71 -8.51
C ARG A 80 -12.62 -16.43 -9.73
N ASN A 81 -13.48 -17.12 -10.49
CA ASN A 81 -13.05 -17.81 -11.71
C ASN A 81 -12.47 -16.84 -12.76
N ALA A 82 -13.05 -15.65 -12.90
CA ALA A 82 -12.54 -14.63 -13.82
C ALA A 82 -11.14 -14.12 -13.41
N ILE A 83 -10.89 -13.96 -12.11
CA ILE A 83 -9.59 -13.57 -11.56
C ILE A 83 -8.55 -14.69 -11.75
N GLU A 84 -8.91 -15.95 -11.49
CA GLU A 84 -8.06 -17.12 -11.71
C GLU A 84 -7.69 -17.31 -13.20
N GLU A 85 -8.63 -17.08 -14.12
CA GLU A 85 -8.37 -17.12 -15.57
C GLU A 85 -7.37 -16.04 -16.02
N MET A 86 -7.26 -14.94 -15.29
CA MET A 86 -6.23 -13.94 -15.53
C MET A 86 -4.83 -14.35 -15.02
N GLY A 87 -4.75 -15.45 -14.27
CA GLY A 87 -3.52 -15.88 -13.59
C GLY A 87 -3.25 -15.13 -12.30
N ILE A 88 -4.27 -14.50 -11.72
CA ILE A 88 -4.15 -13.77 -10.44
C ILE A 88 -4.49 -14.75 -9.32
N GLU A 89 -3.47 -15.19 -8.57
CA GLU A 89 -3.64 -16.17 -7.48
C GLU A 89 -3.68 -15.50 -6.09
N THR A 90 -3.17 -14.26 -6.00
CA THR A 90 -2.95 -13.57 -4.72
C THR A 90 -3.67 -12.23 -4.66
N ILE A 91 -4.07 -11.83 -3.46
CA ILE A 91 -4.73 -10.54 -3.22
C ILE A 91 -3.81 -9.38 -3.61
N ASN A 92 -2.50 -9.53 -3.42
CA ASN A 92 -1.53 -8.52 -3.80
C ASN A 92 -1.42 -8.35 -5.31
N ASP A 93 -1.49 -9.44 -6.07
CA ASP A 93 -1.50 -9.38 -7.53
C ASP A 93 -2.78 -8.72 -8.05
N LEU A 94 -3.93 -9.01 -7.42
CA LEU A 94 -5.20 -8.34 -7.70
C LEU A 94 -5.16 -6.84 -7.36
N ALA A 95 -4.64 -6.48 -6.18
CA ALA A 95 -4.50 -5.09 -5.74
C ALA A 95 -3.53 -4.29 -6.62
N SER A 96 -2.62 -4.96 -7.32
CA SER A 96 -1.72 -4.33 -8.29
C SER A 96 -2.40 -4.02 -9.63
N LYS A 97 -3.62 -4.53 -9.87
CA LYS A 97 -4.42 -4.22 -11.06
C LYS A 97 -5.21 -2.95 -10.89
N THR A 98 -5.53 -2.36 -12.03
CA THR A 98 -6.37 -1.16 -12.13
C THR A 98 -7.80 -1.54 -12.52
N GLU A 99 -8.79 -0.75 -12.08
CA GLU A 99 -10.21 -0.95 -12.41
C GLU A 99 -10.44 -1.07 -13.93
N ILE A 100 -10.07 -0.04 -14.68
CA ILE A 100 -9.05 -0.14 -15.74
C ILE A 100 -8.95 -1.46 -16.51
N GLU A 101 -7.80 -2.08 -16.30
CA GLU A 101 -7.39 -3.36 -16.85
C GLU A 101 -8.36 -4.49 -16.51
N LEU A 102 -9.07 -4.43 -15.38
CA LEU A 102 -10.09 -5.41 -15.05
C LEU A 102 -11.27 -5.28 -16.03
N LEU A 103 -11.84 -4.08 -16.18
CA LEU A 103 -12.97 -3.79 -17.08
C LEU A 103 -12.63 -3.91 -18.56
N GLU A 104 -11.36 -3.77 -18.95
CA GLU A 104 -10.92 -4.03 -20.33
C GLU A 104 -11.06 -5.51 -20.74
N ARG A 105 -11.24 -6.43 -19.79
CA ARG A 105 -11.43 -7.85 -20.10
C ARG A 105 -12.91 -8.16 -20.25
N ASP A 106 -13.28 -8.86 -21.32
CA ASP A 106 -14.67 -9.21 -21.66
C ASP A 106 -15.44 -9.95 -20.55
N ASN A 107 -14.73 -10.58 -19.60
CA ASN A 107 -15.32 -11.36 -18.52
C ASN A 107 -15.55 -10.58 -17.22
N PHE A 108 -15.17 -9.30 -17.17
CA PHE A 108 -15.35 -8.45 -15.99
C PHE A 108 -16.50 -7.48 -16.19
N THR A 109 -17.41 -7.49 -15.21
CA THR A 109 -18.49 -6.50 -15.14
C THR A 109 -18.17 -5.49 -14.05
N GLN A 110 -18.81 -4.33 -14.12
CA GLN A 110 -18.69 -3.31 -13.07
C GLN A 110 -19.10 -3.83 -11.69
N ALA A 111 -20.02 -4.80 -11.63
CA ALA A 111 -20.38 -5.46 -10.38
C ALA A 111 -19.23 -6.29 -9.78
N TYR A 112 -18.44 -6.99 -10.60
CA TYR A 112 -17.28 -7.74 -10.14
C TYR A 112 -16.17 -6.82 -9.61
N VAL A 113 -15.96 -5.67 -10.26
CA VAL A 113 -15.00 -4.67 -9.78
C VAL A 113 -15.43 -4.09 -8.44
N ASP A 114 -16.71 -3.75 -8.29
CA ASP A 114 -17.25 -3.24 -7.03
C ASP A 114 -17.08 -4.26 -5.90
N GLU A 115 -17.34 -5.54 -6.19
CA GLU A 115 -17.14 -6.65 -5.26
C GLU A 115 -15.66 -6.78 -4.84
N ILE A 116 -14.73 -6.69 -5.79
CA ILE A 116 -13.28 -6.70 -5.53
C ILE A 116 -12.87 -5.51 -4.69
N ILE A 117 -13.35 -4.30 -4.99
CA ILE A 117 -13.04 -3.08 -4.23
C ILE A 117 -13.54 -3.24 -2.79
N ASN A 118 -14.76 -3.72 -2.60
CA ASN A 118 -15.35 -3.91 -1.27
C ASN A 118 -14.61 -5.01 -0.47
N GLN A 119 -14.20 -6.09 -1.12
CA GLN A 119 -13.36 -7.11 -0.48
C GLN A 119 -11.99 -6.54 -0.12
N LEU A 120 -11.31 -5.84 -1.03
CA LEU A 120 -10.04 -5.19 -0.75
C LEU A 120 -10.17 -4.19 0.40
N ASP A 121 -11.23 -3.38 0.44
CA ASP A 121 -11.51 -2.42 1.52
C ASP A 121 -11.71 -3.12 2.88
N THR A 122 -12.39 -4.29 2.88
CA THR A 122 -12.52 -5.15 4.06
C THR A 122 -11.16 -5.58 4.62
N PHE A 123 -10.17 -5.79 3.73
CA PHE A 123 -8.79 -6.10 4.09
C PHE A 123 -7.89 -4.86 4.26
N GLY A 124 -8.44 -3.65 4.14
CA GLY A 124 -7.67 -2.40 4.23
C GLY A 124 -6.78 -2.12 3.01
N LEU A 125 -7.06 -2.78 1.89
CA LEU A 125 -6.39 -2.60 0.60
C LEU A 125 -7.27 -1.83 -0.38
N LYS A 126 -6.66 -1.34 -1.44
CA LYS A 126 -7.34 -0.70 -2.57
C LYS A 126 -6.71 -1.17 -3.86
N LEU A 127 -7.49 -1.16 -4.94
CA LEU A 127 -6.96 -1.37 -6.29
C LEU A 127 -5.92 -0.30 -6.59
N HIS A 128 -4.95 -0.65 -7.43
CA HIS A 128 -3.99 0.31 -7.92
C HIS A 128 -4.77 1.40 -8.65
N SER A 129 -4.68 2.63 -8.13
CA SER A 129 -5.15 3.79 -8.85
C SER A 129 -4.16 4.00 -9.99
N GLY A 130 -4.37 3.28 -11.09
CA GLY A 130 -3.67 3.50 -12.33
C GLY A 130 -3.92 4.93 -12.71
N ASN A 131 -2.88 5.74 -12.55
CA ASN A 131 -2.86 7.14 -12.92
C ASN A 131 -3.36 7.27 -14.38
N ASN A 132 -4.65 7.55 -14.52
CA ASN A 132 -5.20 8.04 -15.76
C ASN A 132 -4.69 9.47 -15.88
N VAL A 133 -3.52 9.64 -16.50
CA VAL A 133 -3.15 10.90 -17.17
C VAL A 133 -4.04 11.09 -18.41
N GLY A 134 -5.34 11.08 -18.16
CA GLY A 134 -6.44 11.53 -19.00
C GLY A 134 -7.13 12.67 -18.27
N GLY A 135 -6.35 13.62 -17.75
CA GLY A 135 -6.84 14.92 -17.35
C GLY A 135 -7.31 15.66 -18.60
N VAL A 136 -8.56 15.42 -18.98
CA VAL A 136 -9.35 16.31 -19.82
C VAL A 136 -9.29 17.71 -19.22
N VAL A 137 -8.45 18.57 -19.79
CA VAL A 137 -8.58 20.02 -19.60
C VAL A 137 -9.61 20.49 -20.63
N ASP A 138 -10.88 20.14 -20.40
CA ASP A 138 -12.00 20.74 -21.12
C ASP A 138 -12.23 22.15 -20.59
N ILE A 139 -11.73 23.12 -21.38
CA ILE A 139 -12.38 24.36 -21.81
C ILE A 139 -13.14 25.17 -20.74
N ILE A 140 -12.58 26.35 -20.40
CA ILE A 140 -13.29 27.64 -20.50
C ILE A 140 -12.31 28.75 -20.93
#